data_AF-A0A967IDF2-F1
#
_entry.id   AF-A0A967IDF2-F1
#
_cell.length_a   1.000
_cell.length_b   1.000
_cell.length_c   1.000
_cell.angle_alpha   90.00
_cell.angle_beta   90.00
_cell.angle_gamma   90.00
#
_symmetry.space_group_name_H-M   'P 1'
#
loop_
_entity.id
_entity.type
_entity.pdbx_description
1 polymer ?
#
loop_
_entity_poly.entity_id
_entity_poly.type
_entity_poly.pdbx_seq_one_letter_code
_entity_poly.pdbx_strand_id
1 'polypeptide(L)' 'LRWAFGEAVVLMLKGNPKVKAAKDRLASKHGKGKAMAILAHRLGRAVYFMLKNQVPFDQDKFLRT' A
#
# COMPACT_ATOMS: atom_id res chain seq x y z
N LEU A 1 -7.98 10.45 8.54
CA LEU A 1 -6.97 9.41 8.22
C LEU A 1 -7.10 8.83 6.80
N ARG A 2 -8.31 8.57 6.28
CA ARG A 2 -8.48 8.00 4.93
C ARG A 2 -7.77 8.79 3.83
N TRP A 3 -7.83 10.12 3.88
CA TRP A 3 -7.20 10.98 2.87
C TRP A 3 -5.66 10.87 2.86
N ALA A 4 -5.04 10.94 4.05
CA ALA A 4 -3.57 10.84 4.20
C ALA A 4 -3.00 9.52 3.66
N PHE A 5 -3.64 8.38 3.92
CA PHE A 5 -3.18 7.10 3.38
C PHE A 5 -3.43 6.97 1.87
N GLY A 6 -4.44 7.67 1.34
CA GLY A 6 -4.63 7.78 -0.11
C GLY A 6 -3.47 8.50 -0.78
N GLU A 7 -3.07 9.66 -0.23
CA GLU A 7 -1.94 10.44 -0.74
C GLU A 7 -0.61 9.69 -0.57
N ALA A 8 -0.38 9.05 0.57
CA ALA A 8 0.81 8.23 0.81
C ALA A 8 0.96 7.10 -0.21
N VAL A 9 -0.14 6.47 -0.64
CA VAL A 9 -0.09 5.44 -1.71
C VAL A 9 0.28 6.06 -3.05
N VAL A 10 -0.23 7.24 -3.39
CA VAL A 10 0.15 7.95 -4.62
C VAL A 10 1.65 8.27 -4.62
N LEU A 11 2.16 8.76 -3.49
CA LEU A 11 3.59 9.02 -3.31
C LEU A 11 4.41 7.74 -3.40
N MET A 12 3.97 6.65 -2.77
CA MET A 12 4.64 5.35 -2.81
C MET A 12 4.72 4.76 -4.22
N LEU A 13 3.73 5.05 -5.08
CA LEU A 13 3.75 4.64 -6.48
C LEU A 13 4.75 5.45 -7.33
N LYS A 14 5.17 6.63 -6.87
CA LYS A 14 6.15 7.47 -7.56
C LYS A 14 7.54 6.88 -7.36
N GLY A 15 8.14 6.36 -8.43
CA GLY A 15 9.50 5.80 -8.40
C GLY A 15 9.62 4.35 -7.93
N ASN A 16 8.53 3.66 -7.57
CA ASN A 16 8.58 2.27 -7.08
C ASN A 16 7.92 1.27 -8.06
N PRO A 17 8.70 0.61 -8.95
CA PRO A 17 8.15 -0.32 -9.94
C PRO A 17 7.52 -1.57 -9.30
N LYS A 18 8.05 -2.05 -8.17
CA LYS A 18 7.50 -3.21 -7.45
C LYS A 18 6.06 -2.93 -6.95
N VAL A 19 5.83 -1.75 -6.38
CA VAL A 19 4.51 -1.35 -5.90
C VAL A 19 3.55 -1.12 -7.07
N LYS A 20 4.03 -0.58 -8.20
CA LYS A 20 3.22 -0.46 -9.43
C LYS A 20 2.76 -1.83 -9.94
N ALA A 21 3.65 -2.82 -10.01
CA ALA A 21 3.29 -4.17 -10.40
C ALA A 21 2.24 -4.80 -9.46
N ALA A 22 2.38 -4.59 -8.15
CA ALA A 22 1.39 -5.04 -7.17
C ALA A 22 0.03 -4.34 -7.33
N LYS A 23 0.03 -3.03 -7.60
CA LYS A 23 -1.18 -2.27 -7.95
C LYS A 23 -1.84 -2.86 -9.20
N ASP A 24 -1.07 -3.14 -10.24
CA ASP A 24 -1.62 -3.62 -11.51
C ASP A 24 -2.23 -5.03 -11.35
N ARG A 25 -1.60 -5.89 -10.55
CA ARG A 25 -2.19 -7.18 -10.11
C ARG A 25 -3.51 -6.99 -9.34
N LEU A 26 -3.56 -6.01 -8.42
CA LEU A 26 -4.79 -5.70 -7.69
C LEU A 26 -5.88 -5.10 -8.60
N ALA A 27 -5.47 -4.29 -9.58
CA ALA A 27 -6.36 -3.64 -10.53
C ALA A 27 -6.94 -4.64 -11.54
N SER A 28 -6.20 -5.65 -11.96
CA SER A 28 -6.73 -6.72 -12.82
C SER A 28 -7.80 -7.54 -12.09
N LYS A 29 -7.65 -7.77 -10.79
CA LYS A 29 -8.58 -8.57 -9.99
C LYS A 29 -9.81 -7.80 -9.48
N HIS A 30 -9.67 -6.53 -9.13
CA HIS A 30 -10.73 -5.77 -8.43
C HIS A 30 -11.10 -4.43 -9.09
N GLY A 31 -10.44 -4.07 -10.21
CA GLY A 31 -10.59 -2.77 -10.85
C GLY A 31 -9.70 -1.68 -10.24
N LYS A 32 -9.41 -0.64 -11.04
CA LYS A 32 -8.46 0.42 -10.70
C LYS A 32 -8.82 1.19 -9.42
N GLY A 33 -10.10 1.55 -9.26
CA GLY A 33 -10.56 2.31 -8.08
C GLY A 33 -10.41 1.52 -6.78
N LYS A 34 -10.76 0.22 -6.81
CA LYS A 34 -10.68 -0.66 -5.65
C LYS A 34 -9.22 -1.00 -5.30
N ALA A 35 -8.33 -1.10 -6.28
CA ALA A 35 -6.91 -1.35 -6.06
C ALA A 35 -6.24 -0.27 -5.18
N MET A 36 -6.55 1.02 -5.41
CA MET A 36 -6.05 2.12 -4.58
C MET A 36 -6.57 2.04 -3.15
N ALA A 37 -7.87 1.79 -2.98
CA ALA A 37 -8.48 1.67 -1.66
C ALA A 37 -7.89 0.49 -0.86
N ILE A 38 -7.65 -0.65 -1.53
CA ILE A 38 -7.01 -1.83 -0.91
C ILE A 38 -5.59 -1.51 -0.47
N LEU A 39 -4.79 -0.83 -1.31
CA LEU A 39 -3.43 -0.43 -0.95
C LEU A 39 -3.40 0.55 0.23
N ALA A 40 -4.29 1.55 0.24
CA ALA A 40 -4.37 2.52 1.34
C ALA A 40 -4.76 1.84 2.66
N HIS A 41 -5.71 0.90 2.62
CA HIS A 41 -6.10 0.12 3.78
C HIS A 41 -4.98 -0.79 4.28
N ARG A 42 -4.26 -1.48 3.37
CA ARG A 42 -3.09 -2.30 3.73
C ARG A 42 -1.99 -1.44 4.35
N LEU A 43 -1.75 -0.25 3.81
CA LEU A 43 -0.74 0.68 4.33
C LEU A 43 -1.11 1.16 5.73
N GLY A 44 -2.38 1.50 5.97
CA GLY A 44 -2.86 1.85 7.31
C GLY A 44 -2.62 0.74 8.34
N ARG A 45 -2.91 -0.52 7.99
CA ARG A 45 -2.61 -1.67 8.86
C ARG A 45 -1.12 -1.86 9.08
N ALA A 46 -0.30 -1.70 8.03
CA ALA A 46 1.15 -1.81 8.13
C ALA A 46 1.72 -0.76 9.09
N VAL A 47 1.32 0.50 8.94
CA VAL A 47 1.75 1.60 9.83
C VAL A 47 1.33 1.35 11.28
N TYR A 48 0.09 0.88 11.51
CA TYR A 48 -0.35 0.52 12.85
C TYR A 48 0.58 -0.52 13.52
N PHE A 49 0.89 -1.61 12.81
CA PHE A 49 1.77 -2.65 13.35
C PHE A 49 3.23 -2.22 13.47
N MET A 50 3.72 -1.38 12.55
CA MET A 50 5.05 -0.79 12.65
C MET A 50 5.20 0.03 13.94
N LEU A 51 4.25 0.92 14.19
CA LEU A 51 4.27 1.78 15.38
C LEU A 51 4.07 0.96 16.66
N LYS A 52 3.12 0.01 16.65
CA LYS A 52 2.84 -0.86 17.80
C LYS A 52 4.04 -1.72 18.19
N ASN A 53 4.74 -2.29 17.22
CA ASN A 53 5.84 -3.21 17.45
C ASN A 53 7.22 -2.53 17.39
N GLN A 54 7.26 -1.20 17.18
CA GLN A 54 8.49 -0.42 17.00
C GLN A 54 9.43 -0.99 15.92
N VAL A 55 8.85 -1.45 14.81
CA VAL A 55 9.62 -2.00 13.67
C VAL A 55 9.56 -1.04 12.47
N PRO A 56 10.63 -0.94 11.69
CA PRO A 56 10.63 -0.14 10.46
C PRO A 56 9.70 -0.74 9.39
N PHE A 57 9.41 0.06 8.36
CA PHE A 57 8.63 -0.40 7.21
C PHE A 57 9.44 -1.42 6.41
N ASP A 58 8.82 -2.56 6.10
CA ASP A 58 9.36 -3.60 5.23
C ASP A 58 8.50 -3.73 3.98
N GLN A 59 9.05 -3.33 2.83
CA GLN A 59 8.35 -3.34 1.56
C GLN A 59 8.08 -4.76 1.05
N ASP A 60 9.01 -5.70 1.21
CA ASP A 60 8.85 -7.05 0.68
C ASP A 60 7.78 -7.80 1.50
N LYS A 61 7.71 -7.57 2.82
CA LYS A 61 6.60 -8.02 3.67
C LYS A 61 5.27 -7.37 3.27
N PHE A 62 5.27 -6.08 2.96
CA PHE A 62 4.08 -5.36 2.50
C PHE A 62 3.53 -5.89 1.18
N LEU A 63 4.39 -6.26 0.23
CA LEU A 63 4.01 -6.69 -1.13
C LEU A 63 3.75 -8.20 -1.29
N ARG A 64 4.11 -9.01 -0.30
CA ARG A 64 3.97 -10.48 -0.31
C ARG A 64 2.52 -11.00 -0.37
N THR A 65 1.52 -10.16 -0.10
CA THR A 65 0.07 -10.51 -0.18
C THR A 65 -0.54 -10.14 -1.52
#